data_AF-A0A6C0RKE1-F1
#
_entry.id   AF-A0A6C0RKE1-F1
#
_cell.length_a   1.000
_cell.length_b   1.000
_cell.length_c   1.000
_cell.angle_alpha   90.00
_cell.angle_beta   90.00
_cell.angle_gamma   90.00
#
_symmetry.space_group_name_H-M   'P 1'
#
loop_
_entity.id
_entity.type
_entity.pdbx_description
1 polymer ?
#
loop_
_entity_poly.entity_id
_entity_poly.type
_entity_poly.pdbx_seq_one_letter_code
_entity_poly.pdbx_strand_id
1 'polypeptide(L)' 'MIFMTAHEYKAEMAKDLLESAGIKIVVMNQHDSAYQNFGEYKIYVAEEKREEAINLIKELKGE' A
#
# COMPACT_ATOMS: atom_id res chain seq x y z
N MET A 1 7.78 -2.93 3.55
CA MET A 1 6.96 -1.85 2.98
C MET A 1 7.16 -1.84 1.47
N ILE A 2 6.06 -1.72 0.72
CA ILE A 2 6.05 -1.75 -0.75
C ILE A 2 5.40 -0.51 -1.38
N PHE A 3 4.52 0.16 -0.65
CA PHE A 3 3.81 1.34 -1.12
C PHE A 3 3.53 2.27 0.05
N MET A 4 3.62 3.58 -0.21
CA MET A 4 3.32 4.62 0.76
C MET A 4 2.57 5.75 0.08
N THR A 5 1.52 6.23 0.72
CA THR A 5 0.72 7.34 0.20
C THR A 5 0.08 8.15 1.32
N ALA A 6 -0.09 9.46 1.09
CA ALA A 6 -0.86 10.33 1.96
C ALA A 6 -2.37 10.31 1.66
N HIS A 7 -2.77 9.61 0.58
CA HIS A 7 -4.15 9.57 0.12
C HIS A 7 -4.78 8.22 0.41
N GLU A 8 -5.79 8.19 1.26
CA GLU A 8 -6.53 6.98 1.64
C GLU A 8 -7.00 6.18 0.41
N TYR A 9 -7.60 6.85 -0.57
CA TYR A 9 -8.11 6.19 -1.78
C TYR A 9 -7.01 5.46 -2.57
N LYS A 10 -5.77 5.97 -2.57
CA LYS A 10 -4.63 5.29 -3.22
C LYS A 10 -4.20 4.06 -2.44
N ALA A 11 -4.31 4.08 -1.12
CA ALA A 11 -4.01 2.93 -0.28
C ALA A 11 -5.06 1.84 -0.46
N GLU A 12 -6.35 2.21 -0.51
CA GLU A 12 -7.47 1.31 -0.77
C GLU A 12 -7.38 0.65 -2.16
N MET A 13 -7.06 1.40 -3.22
CA MET A 13 -6.86 0.82 -4.56
C MET A 13 -5.69 -0.17 -4.60
N ALA A 14 -4.56 0.18 -3.98
CA ALA A 14 -3.42 -0.73 -3.92
C ALA A 14 -3.72 -1.97 -3.07
N LYS A 15 -4.56 -1.82 -2.04
CA LYS A 15 -5.04 -2.92 -1.21
C LYS A 15 -5.91 -3.89 -2.03
N ASP A 16 -6.93 -3.38 -2.69
CA ASP A 16 -7.86 -4.18 -3.50
C ASP A 16 -7.13 -4.94 -4.61
N LEU A 17 -6.21 -4.27 -5.31
CA LEU A 17 -5.38 -4.90 -6.35
C LEU A 17 -4.58 -6.10 -5.81
N LEU A 18 -3.85 -5.90 -4.71
CA LEU A 18 -2.99 -6.93 -4.13
C LEU A 18 -3.81 -8.08 -3.55
N GLU A 19 -4.91 -7.78 -2.85
CA GLU A 19 -5.80 -8.81 -2.31
C GLU A 19 -6.48 -9.62 -3.42
N SER A 20 -6.89 -8.98 -4.52
CA SER A 20 -7.46 -9.63 -5.70
C SER A 20 -6.47 -10.57 -6.40
N ALA A 21 -5.16 -10.24 -6.35
CA ALA A 21 -4.09 -11.13 -6.79
C ALA A 21 -3.74 -12.24 -5.77
N GLY A 22 -4.46 -12.35 -4.65
CA GLY A 22 -4.23 -13.34 -3.60
C GLY A 22 -3.04 -13.00 -2.69
N ILE A 23 -2.55 -11.77 -2.73
CA ILE A 23 -1.44 -11.30 -1.89
C ILE A 23 -2.01 -10.74 -0.60
N LYS A 24 -1.67 -11.38 0.52
CA LYS A 24 -2.01 -10.84 1.85
C LYS A 24 -1.19 -9.59 2.13
N ILE A 25 -1.88 -8.54 2.57
CA ILE A 25 -1.26 -7.27 2.89
C ILE A 25 -1.56 -6.86 4.34
N VAL A 26 -0.76 -5.92 4.84
CA VAL A 26 -1.04 -5.16 6.05
C VAL A 26 -0.98 -3.69 5.71
N VAL A 27 -2.06 -2.96 5.97
CA VAL A 27 -2.12 -1.50 5.82
C VAL A 27 -1.93 -0.88 7.20
N MET A 28 -0.87 -0.09 7.35
CA MET A 28 -0.61 0.69 8.54
C MET A 28 -1.02 2.13 8.27
N ASN A 29 -2.05 2.58 8.98
CA ASN A 29 -2.47 3.98 8.99
C ASN A 29 -1.76 4.70 10.15
N GLN A 30 -0.70 5.44 9.84
CA GLN A 30 -0.04 6.30 10.83
C GLN A 30 -0.71 7.67 10.87
N HIS A 31 -1.96 7.71 11.32
CA HIS A 31 -2.63 8.96 11.66
C HIS A 31 -2.23 9.34 13.08
N ASP A 32 -1.11 10.05 13.22
CA ASP A 32 -0.75 10.62 14.52
C ASP A 32 -1.69 11.80 14.78
N SER A 33 -2.63 11.64 15.71
CA SER A 33 -3.63 12.68 16.04
C SER A 33 -3.01 14.02 16.48
N ALA A 34 -1.69 14.04 16.77
CA ALA A 34 -0.97 15.25 17.16
C ALA A 34 -0.44 16.11 15.98
N TYR A 35 -0.30 15.55 14.77
CA TYR A 35 0.22 16.26 13.59
C TYR A 35 -0.69 16.07 12.38
N GLN A 36 -1.54 17.07 12.11
CA GLN A 36 -2.57 17.11 11.06
C GLN A 36 -2.12 16.88 9.60
N ASN A 37 -0.82 16.76 9.28
CA ASN A 37 -0.33 16.98 7.92
C ASN A 37 0.26 15.78 7.16
N PHE A 38 0.50 14.62 7.78
CA PHE A 38 1.06 13.47 7.05
C PHE A 38 0.51 12.14 7.57
N GLY A 39 -0.77 11.87 7.28
CA GLY A 39 -1.31 10.51 7.41
C GLY A 39 -0.69 9.61 6.35
N GLU A 40 0.43 8.97 6.68
CA GLU A 40 1.10 8.05 5.76
C GLU A 40 0.46 6.67 5.86
N TYR A 41 -0.33 6.29 4.86
CA TYR A 41 -0.75 4.90 4.66
C TYR A 41 0.44 4.13 4.12
N LYS A 42 0.89 3.14 4.88
CA LYS A 42 2.00 2.25 4.50
C LYS A 42 1.47 0.85 4.27
N ILE A 43 1.76 0.29 3.09
CA ILE A 43 1.37 -1.07 2.73
C ILE A 43 2.58 -1.99 2.87
N TYR A 44 2.37 -3.09 3.57
CA TYR A 44 3.32 -4.16 3.81
C TYR A 44 2.77 -5.46 3.25
N VAL A 45 3.67 -6.31 2.79
CA VAL A 45 3.41 -7.69 2.36
C VAL A 45 4.47 -8.58 2.96
N ALA A 46 4.21 -9.89 2.97
CA ALA A 46 5.24 -10.87 3.31
C ALA A 46 6.44 -10.73 2.36
N GLU A 47 7.65 -10.97 2.88
CA GLU A 47 8.89 -10.79 2.12
C GLU A 47 8.92 -11.66 0.86
N GLU A 48 8.41 -12.90 0.96
CA GLU A 48 8.21 -13.85 -0.14
C GLU A 48 7.36 -13.31 -1.30
N LYS A 49 6.46 -12.36 -1.03
CA LYS A 49 5.54 -11.75 -2.00
C LYS A 49 5.94 -10.33 -2.37
N ARG A 50 7.08 -9.83 -1.86
CA ARG A 50 7.50 -8.44 -2.02
C ARG A 50 7.73 -8.07 -3.48
N GLU A 51 8.45 -8.89 -4.24
CA GLU A 51 8.76 -8.59 -5.64
C GLU A 51 7.52 -8.64 -6.53
N GLU A 52 6.68 -9.66 -6.35
CA GLU A 52 5.38 -9.80 -7.05
C GLU A 52 4.47 -8.58 -6.79
N ALA A 53 4.34 -8.18 -5.52
CA ALA A 53 3.53 -7.03 -5.13
C ALA A 53 4.05 -5.70 -5.68
N ILE A 54 5.37 -5.50 -5.69
CA ILE A 54 5.98 -4.31 -6.29
C ILE A 54 5.70 -4.26 -7.79
N ASN A 55 5.79 -5.40 -8.48
CA ASN A 55 5.52 -5.46 -9.91
C ASN A 55 4.05 -5.14 -10.22
N LEU A 56 3.12 -5.67 -9.43
CA LEU A 56 1.69 -5.43 -9.60
C LEU A 56 1.31 -3.96 -9.38
N ILE A 57 1.92 -3.29 -8.39
CA ILE A 57 1.67 -1.86 -8.15
C ILE A 57 2.28 -0.97 -9.24
N LYS A 58 3.40 -1.38 -9.87
CA LYS A 58 3.99 -0.63 -10.98
C LYS A 58 3.06 -0.57 -12.19
N GLU A 59 2.39 -1.68 -12.51
CA GLU A 59 1.37 -1.73 -13.56
C GLU A 59 0.24 -0.71 -13.30
N LEU A 60 -0.13 -0.51 -12.02
CA LEU A 60 -1.15 0.46 -11.62
C LEU A 60 -0.68 1.92 -11.74
N LYS A 61 0.63 2.17 -11.73
CA LYS A 61 1.21 3.51 -11.89
C LYS A 61 1.36 3.95 -13.35
N GLY A 62 1.19 3.04 -14.32
CA GLY A 62 1.21 3.36 -15.74
C GLY A 62 2.52 4.00 -16.20
N GLU A 63 3.65 3.32 -15.98
CA GLU A 63 4.91 3.60 -16.69
C GLU A 63 5.14 2.56 -17.80
#